data_AF-A0A414M0V1-F1
#
_entry.id   AF-A0A414M0V1-F1
#
_cell.length_a   1.000
_cell.length_b   1.000
_cell.length_c   1.000
_cell.angle_alpha   90.00
_cell.angle_beta   90.00
_cell.angle_gamma   90.00
#
_symmetry.space_group_name_H-M   'P 1'
#
loop_
_entity.id
_entity.type
_entity.pdbx_description
1 polymer ?
#
loop_
_entity_poly.entity_id
_entity_poly.type
_entity_poly.pdbx_seq_one_letter_code
_entity_poly.pdbx_strand_id
1 'polypeptide(L)'
;MQAQTVVHPSIKTKTTFAIVVDQKSYDEAKSEIDAYRTSIEKEGLGTYLLIDDWKRPEPIREQLVKLHENEKTPLEGCVFIGDI
;
A
#
# COMPACT_ATOMS: atom_id res chain seq x y z
N MET A 1 -5.69 16.98 -11.60
CA MET A 1 -4.68 16.11 -10.96
C MET A 1 -5.42 15.43 -9.82
N GLN A 2 -5.70 14.13 -9.92
CA GLN A 2 -6.11 13.39 -8.72
C GLN A 2 -4.83 13.18 -7.90
N ALA A 3 -4.94 13.37 -6.59
CA ALA A 3 -3.84 13.13 -5.67
C ALA A 3 -3.85 11.65 -5.29
N GLN A 4 -2.66 11.06 -5.15
CA GLN A 4 -2.47 9.73 -4.60
C GLN A 4 -3.32 9.52 -3.35
N THR A 5 -4.10 8.44 -3.32
CA THR A 5 -4.83 8.03 -2.12
C THR A 5 -3.95 7.08 -1.32
N VAL A 6 -3.66 7.46 -0.06
CA VAL A 6 -2.87 6.67 0.87
C VAL A 6 -3.73 6.29 2.06
N VAL A 7 -4.01 5.00 2.21
CA VAL A 7 -4.69 4.48 3.40
C VAL A 7 -3.64 3.94 4.36
N HIS A 8 -3.64 4.49 5.57
CA HIS A 8 -2.71 4.11 6.62
C HIS A 8 -3.13 2.82 7.33
N PRO A 9 -2.17 2.03 7.83
CA PRO A 9 -2.43 0.85 8.65
C PRO A 9 -3.41 1.14 9.79
N SER A 10 -4.33 0.20 10.06
CA SER A 10 -5.27 0.34 11.19
C SER A 10 -4.66 -0.08 12.53
N ILE A 11 -3.52 -0.80 12.48
CA ILE A 11 -2.79 -1.33 13.63
C ILE A 11 -1.36 -0.78 13.68
N LYS A 12 -0.78 -0.74 14.89
CA LYS A 12 0.63 -0.41 15.09
C LYS A 12 1.43 -1.70 15.26
N THR A 13 2.41 -1.89 14.40
CA THR A 13 3.22 -3.12 14.31
C THR A 13 4.70 -2.75 14.24
N LYS A 14 5.58 -3.72 14.48
CA LYS A 14 7.04 -3.49 14.43
C LYS A 14 7.55 -3.20 13.03
N THR A 15 6.92 -3.79 12.03
CA THR A 15 7.21 -3.60 10.60
C THR A 15 5.90 -3.39 9.86
N THR A 16 5.97 -2.93 8.61
CA THR A 16 4.79 -2.66 7.79
C THR A 16 4.92 -3.25 6.39
N PHE A 17 3.77 -3.39 5.73
CA PHE A 17 3.66 -3.85 4.35
C PHE A 17 2.94 -2.80 3.50
N ALA A 18 3.13 -2.82 2.19
CA ALA A 18 2.44 -1.93 1.27
C ALA A 18 1.75 -2.71 0.14
N ILE A 19 0.50 -2.35 -0.13
CA ILE A 19 -0.24 -2.77 -1.32
C ILE A 19 -0.26 -1.56 -2.26
N VAL A 20 0.31 -1.71 -3.44
CA VAL A 20 0.26 -0.72 -4.52
C VAL A 20 -0.74 -1.21 -5.55
N VAL A 21 -1.71 -0.39 -5.90
CA VAL A 21 -2.78 -0.75 -6.84
C VAL A 21 -3.15 0.44 -7.72
N ASP A 22 -3.43 0.21 -8.99
CA ASP A 22 -3.95 1.27 -9.85
C ASP A 22 -5.43 1.57 -9.56
N GLN A 23 -5.88 2.79 -9.85
CA GLN A 23 -7.24 3.23 -9.53
C GLN A 23 -8.31 2.32 -10.14
N LYS A 24 -8.12 1.84 -11.38
CA LYS A 24 -9.10 1.01 -12.07
C LYS A 24 -9.21 -0.36 -11.40
N SER A 25 -8.09 -1.02 -11.12
CA SER A 25 -8.08 -2.31 -10.42
C SER A 25 -8.64 -2.18 -9.01
N TYR A 26 -8.38 -1.07 -8.32
CA TYR A 26 -8.98 -0.81 -7.01
C TYR A 26 -10.50 -0.67 -7.10
N ASP A 27 -11.03 0.06 -8.08
CA ASP A 27 -12.47 0.25 -8.23
C ASP A 27 -13.20 -1.06 -8.60
N GLU A 28 -12.57 -1.93 -9.39
CA GLU A 28 -13.13 -3.22 -9.80
C GLU A 28 -13.07 -4.29 -8.69
N ALA A 29 -12.01 -4.30 -7.89
CA ALA A 29 -11.74 -5.35 -6.88
C ALA A 29 -11.61 -4.81 -5.44
N LYS A 30 -12.28 -3.69 -5.16
CA LYS A 30 -12.17 -2.96 -3.88
C LYS A 30 -12.36 -3.87 -2.67
N SER A 31 -13.40 -4.71 -2.71
CA SER A 31 -13.79 -5.52 -1.56
C SER A 31 -12.74 -6.59 -1.25
N GLU A 32 -12.17 -7.19 -2.28
CA GLU A 32 -11.14 -8.20 -2.23
C GLU A 32 -9.81 -7.61 -1.73
N ILE A 33 -9.44 -6.43 -2.22
CA ILE A 33 -8.22 -5.72 -1.80
C ILE A 33 -8.33 -5.28 -0.33
N ASP A 34 -9.47 -4.72 0.06
CA ASP A 34 -9.71 -4.31 1.45
C ASP A 34 -9.74 -5.54 2.40
N ALA A 35 -10.30 -6.67 1.96
CA ALA A 35 -10.27 -7.92 2.70
C ALA A 35 -8.86 -8.50 2.83
N TYR A 36 -8.07 -8.46 1.76
CA TYR A 36 -6.68 -8.90 1.75
C TYR A 36 -5.83 -8.07 2.72
N ARG A 37 -5.94 -6.74 2.65
CA ARG A 37 -5.33 -5.82 3.62
C ARG A 37 -5.69 -6.18 5.06
N THR A 38 -6.97 -6.41 5.32
CA THR A 38 -7.47 -6.79 6.65
C THR A 38 -6.88 -8.13 7.11
N SER A 39 -6.68 -9.08 6.21
CA SER A 39 -6.05 -10.37 6.53
C SER A 39 -4.60 -10.18 6.97
N ILE A 40 -3.81 -9.39 6.24
CA ILE A 40 -2.41 -9.12 6.61
C ILE A 40 -2.32 -8.42 7.97
N GLU A 41 -3.20 -7.45 8.22
CA GLU A 41 -3.25 -6.77 9.51
C GLU A 41 -3.64 -7.73 10.65
N LYS A 42 -4.54 -8.69 10.43
CA LYS A 42 -4.86 -9.72 11.43
C LYS A 42 -3.67 -10.61 11.79
N GLU A 43 -2.73 -10.79 10.86
CA GLU A 43 -1.48 -11.52 11.10
C GLU A 43 -0.42 -10.68 11.81
N GLY A 44 -0.73 -9.43 12.17
CA GLY A 44 0.14 -8.55 12.95
C GLY A 44 1.09 -7.71 12.10
N LEU A 45 0.76 -7.48 10.83
CA LEU A 45 1.55 -6.68 9.91
C LEU A 45 0.73 -5.48 9.39
N GLY A 46 1.06 -4.27 9.87
CA GLY A 46 0.38 -3.04 9.50
C GLY A 46 0.52 -2.76 8.01
N THR A 47 -0.59 -2.58 7.30
CA THR A 47 -0.57 -2.56 5.84
C THR A 47 -1.06 -1.23 5.27
N TYR A 48 -0.18 -0.56 4.53
CA TYR A 48 -0.50 0.60 3.71
C TYR A 48 -1.18 0.17 2.42
N LEU A 49 -2.15 0.96 1.96
CA LEU A 49 -2.75 0.79 0.64
C LEU A 49 -2.55 2.09 -0.15
N LEU A 50 -1.78 2.01 -1.21
CA LEU A 50 -1.40 3.10 -2.12
C LEU A 50 -2.20 2.95 -3.41
N ILE A 51 -3.11 3.89 -3.67
CA ILE A 51 -3.99 3.88 -4.84
C ILE A 51 -3.73 5.15 -5.65
N ASP A 52 -3.40 4.98 -6.93
CA ASP A 52 -3.24 6.09 -7.87
C ASP A 52 -3.42 5.63 -9.32
N ASP A 53 -3.52 6.57 -10.26
CA ASP A 53 -3.35 6.32 -11.69
C ASP A 53 -1.84 6.36 -12.03
N TRP A 54 -1.15 5.23 -11.87
CA TRP A 54 0.30 5.13 -12.02
C TRP A 54 0.70 5.30 -13.49
N LYS A 55 1.30 6.45 -13.83
CA LYS A 55 1.83 6.73 -15.18
C LYS A 55 3.33 6.51 -15.28
N ARG A 56 3.98 6.40 -14.14
CA ARG A 56 5.42 6.48 -13.96
C ARG A 56 5.82 5.73 -12.69
N PRO A 57 6.98 5.04 -12.67
CA PRO A 57 7.42 4.29 -11.50
C PRO A 57 8.03 5.17 -10.40
N GLU A 58 8.49 6.39 -10.70
CA GLU A 58 9.20 7.23 -9.74
C GLU A 58 8.36 7.58 -8.48
N PRO A 59 7.09 7.98 -8.57
CA PRO A 59 6.26 8.25 -7.39
C PRO A 59 6.12 7.03 -6.48
N ILE A 60 5.99 5.83 -7.05
CA ILE A 60 5.90 4.59 -6.26
C ILE A 60 7.20 4.36 -5.52
N ARG A 61 8.33 4.46 -6.22
CA ARG A 61 9.66 4.30 -5.62
C ARG A 61 9.89 5.27 -4.47
N GLU A 62 9.57 6.54 -4.65
CA GLU A 62 9.72 7.57 -3.61
C GLU A 62 8.91 7.23 -2.35
N GLN A 63 7.67 6.77 -2.52
CA GLN A 63 6.82 6.36 -1.40
C GLN A 63 7.37 5.12 -0.69
N LEU A 64 7.77 4.09 -1.43
CA LEU A 64 8.31 2.86 -0.84
C LEU A 64 9.62 3.12 -0.09
N VAL A 65 10.52 3.94 -0.64
CA VAL A 65 11.77 4.34 0.04
C VAL A 65 11.45 5.08 1.33
N LYS A 66 10.55 6.07 1.28
CA LYS A 66 10.14 6.84 2.47
C LYS A 66 9.53 5.95 3.56
N LEU A 67 8.72 4.97 3.18
CA LEU A 67 8.12 4.02 4.14
C LEU A 67 9.17 3.04 4.69
N HIS A 68 10.13 2.62 3.88
CA HIS A 68 11.24 1.76 4.29
C HIS A 68 12.20 2.45 5.27
N GLU A 69 12.49 3.73 5.04
CA GLU A 69 13.36 4.55 5.89
C GLU A 69 12.72 4.92 7.25
N ASN A 70 11.47 4.54 7.50
CA ASN A 70 10.82 4.76 8.79
C ASN A 70 11.43 3.87 9.87
N GLU A 71 12.28 4.45 10.73
CA GLU A 71 13.02 3.73 11.77
C GLU A 71 12.14 3.00 12.81
N LYS A 72 10.90 3.47 13.03
CA LYS A 72 10.02 2.88 14.06
C LYS A 72 9.27 1.67 13.56
N THR A 73 8.82 1.73 12.31
CA THR A 73 7.96 0.73 11.68
C THR A 73 8.32 0.59 10.21
N PRO A 74 9.52 0.08 9.89
CA PRO A 74 10.01 0.08 8.52
C PRO A 74 9.15 -0.81 7.62
N LEU A 75 9.08 -0.45 6.35
CA LEU A 75 8.48 -1.29 5.32
C LEU A 75 9.37 -2.51 5.06
N GLU A 76 8.84 -3.72 5.23
CA GLU A 76 9.57 -4.97 4.98
C GLU A 76 9.23 -5.61 3.62
N GLY A 77 8.11 -5.21 3.02
CA GLY A 77 7.68 -5.75 1.73
C GLY A 77 6.54 -4.97 1.11
N CYS A 78 6.30 -5.26 -0.17
CA CYS A 78 5.15 -4.72 -0.89
C CYS A 78 4.65 -5.69 -1.97
N VAL A 79 3.41 -5.48 -2.39
CA VAL A 79 2.77 -6.18 -3.51
C VAL A 79 2.17 -5.18 -4.47
N PHE A 80 2.21 -5.51 -5.75
CA PHE A 80 1.74 -4.69 -6.86
C PHE A 80 0.56 -5.42 -7.50
N ILE A 81 -0.60 -4.76 -7.57
CA ILE A 81 -1.85 -5.33 -8.07
C ILE A 81 -2.37 -4.48 -9.22
N GLY A 82 -2.53 -5.10 -10.39
CA GLY A 82 -3.09 -4.42 -11.57
C GLY A 82 -2.03 -3.96 -12.57
N ASP A 83 -2.33 -2.86 -13.27
CA ASP A 83 -1.48 -2.25 -14.30
C ASP A 83 -0.70 -1.08 -13.68
N ILE A 84 0.57 -1.32 -13.36
CA ILE A 84 1.41 -0.44 -12.53
C ILE A 84 2.73 -0.06 -13.24
#